data_AF-A0A182APH4-F1
#
_entry.id   AF-A0A182APH4-F1
#
_cell.length_a   1.000
_cell.length_b   1.000
_cell.length_c   1.000
_cell.angle_alpha   90.00
_cell.angle_beta   90.00
_cell.angle_gamma   90.00
#
_symmetry.space_group_name_H-M   'P 1'
#
loop_
_entity.id
_entity.type
_entity.pdbx_description
1 polymer ?
#
loop_
_entity_poly.entity_id
_entity_poly.type
_entity_poly.pdbx_seq_one_letter_code
_entity_poly.pdbx_strand_id
1 'polypeptide(L)'
;MAVPALMAVSELIGVPLAEVAVPRGLNLALLLAMGHFLADFALQSDRMALEKCPQARGVLPWGWWMAAHGGIHGFLVAVLTGVPLLGLAEWVAHVCIDLGKCRRLYRIGIDQALHLACKLLWVALLV
;
A
#
# COMPACT_ATOMS: atom_id res chain seq x y z
N MET A 1 12.94 -9.02 5.52
CA MET A 1 14.36 -9.36 5.25
C MET A 1 14.97 -8.57 4.08
N ALA A 2 14.54 -7.34 3.78
CA ALA A 2 15.07 -6.54 2.64
C ALA A 2 16.26 -5.63 2.98
N VAL A 3 16.71 -5.63 4.23
CA VAL A 3 17.86 -4.83 4.71
C VAL A 3 19.24 -5.25 4.14
N PRO A 4 19.53 -6.52 3.79
CA PRO A 4 20.90 -6.91 3.42
C PRO A 4 21.41 -6.29 2.11
N ALA A 5 20.54 -6.08 1.11
CA ALA A 5 20.96 -5.59 -0.19
C ALA A 5 21.37 -4.10 -0.15
N LEU A 6 20.74 -3.30 0.70
CA LEU A 6 21.08 -1.90 0.89
C LEU A 6 22.40 -1.73 1.67
N MET A 7 22.68 -2.64 2.62
CA MET A 7 23.94 -2.69 3.36
C MET A 7 25.13 -2.96 2.43
N ALA A 8 24.98 -3.88 1.47
CA ALA A 8 26.06 -4.24 0.55
C ALA A 8 26.47 -3.11 -0.42
N VAL A 9 25.52 -2.25 -0.83
CA VAL A 9 25.81 -1.10 -1.71
C VAL A 9 26.51 0.03 -0.94
N SER A 10 26.20 0.20 0.34
CA SER A 10 26.84 1.20 1.21
C SER A 10 28.33 0.94 1.39
N GLU A 11 28.75 -0.32 1.51
CA GLU A 11 30.16 -0.66 1.70
C GLU A 11 31.03 -0.43 0.46
N LEU A 12 30.42 -0.38 -0.74
CA LEU A 12 31.15 -0.24 -2.00
C LEU A 12 31.55 1.21 -2.32
N ILE A 13 30.86 2.22 -1.76
CA ILE A 13 30.97 3.63 -2.18
C ILE A 13 31.74 4.49 -1.16
N GLY A 14 32.06 3.96 0.03
CA GLY A 14 32.87 4.70 1.02
C GLY A 14 32.26 6.02 1.49
N VAL A 15 30.96 6.23 1.28
CA VAL A 15 30.24 7.40 1.77
C VAL A 15 29.96 7.17 3.25
N PRO A 16 30.45 8.03 4.17
CA PRO A 16 30.09 7.92 5.58
C PRO A 16 28.57 8.06 5.70
N LEU A 17 27.91 7.03 6.25
CA LEU A 17 26.50 7.05 6.64
C LEU A 17 26.27 8.00 7.85
N ALA A 18 26.96 9.14 7.89
CA ALA A 18 26.71 10.19 8.87
C ALA A 18 25.37 10.87 8.52
N GLU A 19 24.30 10.19 8.89
CA GLU A 19 23.12 10.76 9.55
C GLU A 19 22.40 11.88 8.77
N VAL A 20 21.88 11.59 7.57
CA VAL A 20 20.53 12.11 7.30
C VAL A 20 19.60 11.24 8.14
N ALA A 21 19.50 11.55 9.44
CA ALA A 21 18.70 10.84 10.41
C ALA A 21 17.21 11.07 10.14
N VAL A 22 16.71 10.59 9.01
CA VAL A 22 15.28 10.45 8.81
C VAL A 22 14.85 9.30 9.74
N PRO A 23 13.93 9.54 10.69
CA PRO A 23 13.46 8.49 11.58
C PRO A 23 13.02 7.27 10.77
N ARG A 24 13.38 6.07 11.22
CA ARG A 24 13.02 4.80 10.54
C ARG A 24 11.52 4.75 10.20
N GLY A 25 10.68 5.33 11.06
CA GLY A 25 9.25 5.48 10.82
C GLY A 25 8.88 6.47 9.71
N LEU A 26 9.53 7.63 9.61
CA LEU A 26 9.24 8.60 8.54
C LEU A 26 9.64 8.05 7.16
N ASN A 27 10.80 7.41 7.05
CA ASN A 27 11.21 6.73 5.82
C ASN A 27 10.19 5.66 5.40
N LEU A 28 9.75 4.82 6.34
CA LEU A 28 8.75 3.80 6.06
C LEU A 28 7.39 4.42 5.68
N ALA A 29 6.95 5.46 6.38
CA ALA A 29 5.69 6.16 6.06
C ALA A 29 5.70 6.70 4.63
N LEU A 30 6.79 7.34 4.22
CA LEU A 30 6.96 7.84 2.85
C LEU A 30 6.95 6.70 1.82
N LEU A 31 7.69 5.61 2.07
CA LEU A 31 7.71 4.46 1.18
C LEU A 31 6.34 3.79 1.04
N LEU A 32 5.60 3.62 2.15
CA LEU A 32 4.25 3.07 2.12
C LEU A 32 3.26 4.00 1.39
N ALA A 33 3.38 5.32 1.56
CA ALA A 33 2.57 6.29 0.82
C ALA A 33 2.89 6.29 -0.68
N MET A 34 4.17 6.20 -1.06
CA MET A 34 4.57 6.06 -2.47
C MET A 34 4.10 4.74 -3.06
N GLY A 35 4.19 3.64 -2.31
CA GLY A 35 3.67 2.33 -2.70
C GLY A 35 2.16 2.37 -2.93
N HIS A 36 1.41 3.05 -2.07
CA HIS A 36 -0.02 3.31 -2.25
C HIS A 36 -0.30 4.00 -3.59
N PHE A 37 0.42 5.08 -3.90
CA PHE A 37 0.23 5.80 -5.15
C PHE A 37 0.61 4.96 -6.38
N LEU A 38 1.67 4.17 -6.29
CA LEU A 38 2.03 3.23 -7.35
C LEU A 38 0.88 2.25 -7.63
N ALA A 39 0.27 1.69 -6.59
CA ALA A 39 -0.82 0.74 -6.74
C ALA A 39 -2.12 1.39 -7.25
N ASP A 40 -2.52 2.53 -6.71
CA ASP A 40 -3.80 3.18 -7.06
C ASP A 40 -3.80 3.91 -8.41
N PHE A 41 -2.64 4.41 -8.85
CA PHE A 41 -2.55 5.28 -10.03
C PHE A 41 -1.77 4.68 -11.20
N ALA A 42 -0.78 3.80 -10.94
CA ALA A 42 -0.01 3.20 -12.02
C ALA A 42 -0.46 1.75 -12.33
N LEU A 43 -0.74 0.95 -11.30
CA LEU A 43 -1.09 -0.47 -11.47
C LEU A 43 -2.60 -0.71 -11.58
N GLN A 44 -3.42 0.19 -11.07
CA GLN A 44 -4.86 0.16 -11.25
C GLN A 44 -5.24 0.80 -12.61
N SER A 45 -5.72 -0.02 -13.53
CA SER A 45 -6.35 0.48 -14.75
C SER A 45 -7.72 1.10 -14.47
N ASP A 46 -8.20 1.97 -15.37
CA ASP A 46 -9.57 2.51 -15.34
C ASP A 46 -10.62 1.40 -15.22
N ARG A 47 -10.38 0.29 -15.93
CA ARG A 47 -11.25 -0.88 -15.87
C ARG A 47 -11.30 -1.49 -14.47
N MET A 48 -10.16 -1.68 -13.81
CA MET A 48 -10.10 -2.19 -12.44
C MET A 48 -10.79 -1.23 -11.47
N ALA A 49 -10.58 0.08 -11.62
CA ALA A 49 -11.18 1.10 -10.76
C ALA A 49 -12.72 1.05 -10.79
N LEU A 50 -13.30 0.77 -11.97
CA LEU A 50 -14.75 0.65 -12.15
C LEU A 50 -15.27 -0.74 -11.76
N GLU A 51 -14.61 -1.80 -12.24
CA GLU A 51 -15.10 -3.17 -12.11
C GLU A 51 -14.86 -3.80 -10.72
N LYS A 52 -14.03 -3.19 -9.85
CA LYS A 52 -13.91 -3.60 -8.44
C LYS A 52 -15.15 -3.31 -7.60
N CYS A 53 -16.09 -2.50 -8.08
CA CYS A 53 -17.29 -2.15 -7.34
C CYS A 53 -18.42 -3.21 -7.50
N PRO A 54 -19.14 -3.60 -6.43
CA PRO A 54 -20.18 -4.65 -6.47
C PRO A 54 -21.31 -4.45 -7.49
N GLN A 55 -21.52 -3.21 -7.93
CA GLN A 55 -22.55 -2.83 -8.89
C GLN A 55 -22.09 -3.01 -10.34
N ALA A 56 -20.81 -3.27 -10.58
CA ALA A 56 -20.27 -3.48 -11.90
C ALA A 56 -20.82 -4.78 -12.52
N ARG A 57 -21.09 -4.73 -13.83
CA ARG A 57 -21.61 -5.87 -14.62
C ARG A 57 -20.59 -6.33 -15.66
N GLY A 58 -19.32 -6.35 -15.26
CA GLY A 58 -18.21 -6.81 -16.09
C GLY A 58 -18.21 -8.32 -16.32
N VAL A 59 -17.34 -8.78 -17.22
CA VAL A 59 -17.17 -10.22 -17.53
C VAL A 59 -16.62 -10.99 -16.34
N LEU A 60 -15.66 -10.39 -15.61
CA LEU A 60 -15.10 -10.97 -14.40
C LEU A 60 -15.90 -10.45 -13.19
N PRO A 61 -16.32 -11.32 -12.25
CA PRO A 61 -16.99 -10.89 -11.03
C PRO A 61 -16.17 -9.85 -10.26
N TRP A 62 -16.83 -8.79 -9.78
CA TRP A 62 -16.20 -7.64 -9.11
C TRP A 62 -15.25 -8.04 -7.97
N GLY A 63 -15.55 -9.15 -7.30
CA GLY A 63 -14.75 -9.66 -6.19
C GLY A 63 -13.32 -9.98 -6.58
N TRP A 64 -13.08 -10.45 -7.82
CA TRP A 64 -11.72 -10.69 -8.33
C TRP A 64 -10.96 -9.40 -8.55
N TRP A 65 -11.62 -8.37 -9.10
CA TRP A 65 -11.01 -7.05 -9.27
C TRP A 65 -10.69 -6.41 -7.91
N MET A 66 -11.61 -6.49 -6.95
CA MET A 66 -11.40 -5.98 -5.58
C MET A 66 -10.29 -6.74 -4.85
N ALA A 67 -10.31 -8.06 -4.92
CA ALA A 67 -9.30 -8.90 -4.29
C ALA A 67 -7.91 -8.66 -4.92
N ALA A 68 -7.80 -8.59 -6.24
CA ALA A 68 -6.54 -8.31 -6.91
C ALA A 68 -6.02 -6.90 -6.57
N HIS A 69 -6.89 -5.89 -6.58
CA HIS A 69 -6.52 -4.53 -6.22
C HIS A 69 -6.01 -4.42 -4.77
N GLY A 70 -6.78 -4.90 -3.80
CA GLY A 70 -6.33 -4.93 -2.40
C GLY A 70 -5.09 -5.81 -2.20
N GLY A 71 -4.94 -6.88 -2.98
CA GLY A 71 -3.80 -7.78 -2.93
C GLY A 71 -2.50 -7.12 -3.40
N ILE A 72 -2.56 -6.22 -4.38
CA ILE A 72 -1.40 -5.40 -4.79
C ILE A 72 -0.94 -4.52 -3.62
N HIS A 73 -1.88 -3.85 -2.93
CA HIS A 73 -1.55 -3.02 -1.76
C HIS A 73 -0.98 -3.85 -0.61
N GLY A 74 -1.63 -4.98 -0.28
CA GLY A 74 -1.14 -5.92 0.72
C GLY A 74 0.26 -6.46 0.39
N PHE A 75 0.53 -6.78 -0.88
CA PHE A 75 1.85 -7.19 -1.33
C PHE A 75 2.91 -6.10 -1.14
N LEU A 76 2.61 -4.85 -1.52
CA LEU A 76 3.53 -3.74 -1.32
C LEU A 76 3.83 -3.50 0.16
N VAL A 77 2.81 -3.53 1.03
CA VAL A 77 3.01 -3.43 2.49
C VAL A 77 3.87 -4.60 3.00
N ALA A 78 3.60 -5.85 2.59
CA ALA A 78 4.40 -7.00 3.00
C ALA A 78 5.88 -6.88 2.59
N VAL A 79 6.15 -6.42 1.37
CA VAL A 79 7.53 -6.27 0.86
C VAL A 79 8.26 -5.14 1.59
N LEU A 80 7.62 -3.97 1.72
CA LEU A 80 8.24 -2.78 2.30
C LEU A 80 8.45 -2.90 3.81
N THR A 81 7.53 -3.54 4.53
CA THR A 81 7.67 -3.81 5.97
C THR A 81 8.51 -5.06 6.26
N GLY A 82 8.57 -6.00 5.31
CA GLY A 82 9.13 -7.33 5.51
C GLY A 82 8.26 -8.25 6.36
N VAL A 83 6.99 -7.90 6.62
CA VAL A 83 6.05 -8.64 7.48
C VAL A 83 4.79 -9.02 6.68
N PRO A 84 4.68 -10.28 6.21
CA PRO A 84 3.54 -10.71 5.39
C PRO A 84 2.17 -10.55 6.07
N LEU A 85 2.10 -10.70 7.40
CA LEU A 85 0.85 -10.53 8.15
C LEU A 85 0.35 -9.07 8.14
N LEU A 86 1.23 -8.08 8.13
CA LEU A 86 0.83 -6.67 7.93
C LEU A 86 0.31 -6.44 6.51
N GLY A 87 0.89 -7.13 5.51
CA GLY A 87 0.35 -7.11 4.15
C GLY A 87 -1.05 -7.74 4.06
N LEU A 88 -1.30 -8.84 4.76
CA LEU A 88 -2.64 -9.41 4.83
C LEU A 88 -3.63 -8.47 5.54
N ALA A 89 -3.21 -7.82 6.63
CA ALA A 89 -4.02 -6.84 7.32
C ALA A 89 -4.35 -5.64 6.43
N GLU A 90 -3.37 -5.13 5.68
CA GLU A 90 -3.58 -4.08 4.67
C GLU A 90 -4.57 -4.54 3.61
N TRP A 91 -4.41 -5.75 3.07
CA TRP A 91 -5.33 -6.26 2.05
C TRP A 91 -6.78 -6.20 2.54
N VAL A 92 -7.04 -6.70 3.74
CA VAL A 92 -8.39 -6.68 4.34
C VAL A 92 -8.87 -5.24 4.56
N ALA A 93 -8.05 -4.38 5.16
CA ALA A 93 -8.40 -2.99 5.42
C ALA A 93 -8.70 -2.22 4.12
N HIS A 94 -7.87 -2.40 3.10
CA HIS A 94 -7.99 -1.75 1.80
C HIS A 94 -9.28 -2.16 1.09
N VAL A 95 -9.60 -3.45 1.09
CA VAL A 95 -10.88 -3.96 0.56
C VAL A 95 -12.06 -3.32 1.30
N CYS A 96 -12.01 -3.23 2.63
CA CYS A 96 -13.07 -2.59 3.41
C CYS A 96 -13.26 -1.11 3.07
N ILE A 97 -12.16 -0.36 2.91
CA ILE A 97 -12.20 1.06 2.54
C ILE A 97 -12.76 1.23 1.12
N ASP A 98 -12.25 0.48 0.16
CA ASP A 98 -12.74 0.55 -1.22
C ASP A 98 -14.20 0.14 -1.35
N LEU A 99 -14.66 -0.86 -0.59
CA LEU A 99 -16.07 -1.23 -0.51
C LEU A 99 -16.91 -0.08 0.02
N GLY A 100 -16.43 0.65 1.03
CA GLY A 100 -17.08 1.86 1.54
C GLY A 100 -17.24 2.93 0.46
N LYS A 101 -16.17 3.20 -0.31
CA LYS A 101 -16.22 4.10 -1.48
C LYS A 101 -17.20 3.60 -2.55
N CYS A 102 -17.11 2.33 -2.96
CA CYS A 102 -17.99 1.75 -3.98
C CYS A 102 -19.46 1.74 -3.55
N ARG A 103 -19.74 1.74 -2.23
CA ARG A 103 -21.08 1.89 -1.66
C ARG A 103 -21.50 3.35 -1.47
N ARG A 104 -20.68 4.30 -1.90
CA ARG A 104 -20.90 5.76 -1.83
C ARG A 104 -21.01 6.29 -0.39
N LEU A 105 -20.35 5.63 0.57
CA LEU A 105 -20.25 6.15 1.95
C LEU A 105 -19.39 7.42 2.02
N TYR A 106 -18.44 7.55 1.09
CA TYR A 106 -17.56 8.72 0.98
C TYR A 106 -16.99 8.88 -0.43
N ARG A 107 -16.36 10.03 -0.69
CA ARG A 107 -15.76 10.41 -1.97
C ARG A 107 -14.28 10.02 -2.05
N ILE A 108 -13.70 10.13 -3.25
CA ILE A 108 -12.30 9.75 -3.53
C ILE A 108 -11.27 10.42 -2.60
N GLY A 109 -11.48 11.68 -2.20
CA GLY A 109 -10.54 12.35 -1.28
C GLY A 109 -10.48 11.69 0.11
N ILE A 110 -11.63 11.27 0.65
CA ILE A 110 -11.70 10.57 1.94
C ILE A 110 -11.15 9.16 1.81
N ASP A 111 -11.45 8.47 0.71
CA ASP A 111 -10.90 7.16 0.39
C ASP A 111 -9.36 7.16 0.42
N GLN A 112 -8.72 8.11 -0.29
CA GLN A 112 -7.26 8.24 -0.28
C GLN A 112 -6.71 8.60 1.10
N ALA A 113 -7.40 9.46 1.86
CA ALA A 113 -7.00 9.81 3.22
C ALA A 113 -7.06 8.60 4.17
N LEU A 114 -8.12 7.79 4.10
CA LEU A 114 -8.26 6.57 4.90
C LEU A 114 -7.18 5.54 4.55
N HIS A 115 -6.89 5.39 3.26
CA HIS A 115 -5.79 4.55 2.80
C HIS A 115 -4.47 5.00 3.40
N LEU A 116 -4.08 6.28 3.26
CA LEU A 116 -2.83 6.81 3.85
C LEU A 116 -2.81 6.69 5.38
N ALA A 117 -3.93 6.91 6.07
CA ALA A 117 -4.05 6.71 7.51
C ALA A 117 -3.79 5.26 7.91
N CYS A 118 -4.25 4.29 7.11
CA CYS A 118 -3.95 2.87 7.28
C CYS A 118 -2.43 2.60 7.24
N LYS A 119 -1.71 3.26 6.31
CA LYS A 119 -0.24 3.12 6.20
C LYS A 119 0.46 3.69 7.43
N LEU A 120 0.00 4.84 7.93
CA LEU A 120 0.52 5.43 9.18
C LEU A 120 0.27 4.51 10.39
N LEU A 121 -0.88 3.84 10.45
CA LEU A 121 -1.15 2.83 11.49
C LEU A 121 -0.15 1.67 11.41
N TRP A 122 0.17 1.17 10.22
CA TRP A 122 1.18 0.11 10.07
C TRP A 122 2.58 0.55 10.52
N VAL A 123 2.96 1.79 10.24
CA VAL A 123 4.22 2.35 10.76
C VAL A 123 4.20 2.38 12.29
N ALA A 124 3.11 2.86 12.90
CA ALA A 124 2.98 2.96 14.35
C ALA A 124 2.96 1.59 15.06
N LEU A 125 2.50 0.53 14.39
CA LEU A 125 2.53 -0.83 14.94
C LEU A 125 3.89 -1.53 14.79
N LEU A 126 4.74 -1.05 13.88
CA LEU A 126 6.02 -1.71 13.55
C LEU A 126 7.25 -1.04 14.19
N VAL A 127 7.18 0.27 14.45
CA VAL A 127 8.27 1.10 15.00
C VAL A 127 8.06 1.32 16.49
#